data_AF-A0A975JFF6-F1
#
_entry.id   AF-A0A975JFF6-F1
#
_cell.length_a   1.000
_cell.length_b   1.000
_cell.length_c   1.000
_cell.angle_alpha   90.00
_cell.angle_beta   90.00
_cell.angle_gamma   90.00
#
_symmetry.space_group_name_H-M   'P 1'
#
loop_
_entity.id
_entity.type
_entity.pdbx_description
1 polymer ?
#
loop_
_entity_poly.entity_id
_entity_poly.type
_entity_poly.pdbx_seq_one_letter_code
_entity_poly.pdbx_strand_id
1 'polypeptide(L)'
;MSPELKILIFTAAAMGFAYLAVYPRMPKKTITRMMRIDLGIGAVLLVVVGLVYAGQGIGFSLIFFDVPWWLYTLVIAMLVETPLFIWFTRKHGIDITDIDDRD
;
A
#
# COMPACT_ATOMS: atom_id res chain seq x y z
N MET A 1 6.65 18.08 11.15
CA MET A 1 5.70 17.01 10.76
C MET A 1 5.93 15.82 11.66
N SER A 2 4.85 15.25 12.19
CA SER A 2 4.91 14.06 13.03
C SER A 2 5.37 12.83 12.20
N PRO A 3 6.05 11.84 12.80
CA PRO A 3 6.45 10.60 12.13
C PRO A 3 5.29 9.87 11.43
N GLU A 4 4.11 9.86 12.05
CA GLU A 4 2.86 9.29 11.54
C GLU A 4 2.51 9.89 10.18
N LEU A 5 2.51 11.23 10.10
CA LEU A 5 2.16 11.95 8.90
C LEU A 5 3.19 11.74 7.77
N LYS A 6 4.47 11.57 8.13
CA LYS A 6 5.52 11.23 7.14
C LYS A 6 5.27 9.87 6.51
N ILE A 7 4.98 8.84 7.31
CA ILE A 7 4.68 7.50 6.81
C ILE A 7 3.39 7.52 5.98
N LEU A 8 2.35 8.22 6.43
CA LEU A 8 1.09 8.35 5.69
C LEU A 8 1.31 8.95 4.31
N ILE A 9 1.98 10.10 4.22
CA ILE A 9 2.20 10.79 2.95
C ILE A 9 3.10 9.96 2.04
N PHE A 10 4.17 9.36 2.58
CA PHE A 10 5.08 8.53 1.80
C PHE A 10 4.36 7.31 1.22
N THR A 11 3.57 6.62 2.03
CA THR A 11 2.76 5.45 1.62
C THR A 11 1.72 5.85 0.58
N ALA A 12 0.98 6.94 0.83
CA ALA A 12 0.00 7.50 -0.11
C ALA A 12 0.61 7.89 -1.46
N ALA A 13 1.79 8.51 -1.45
CA ALA A 13 2.48 8.88 -2.68
C ALA A 13 2.95 7.65 -3.46
N ALA A 14 3.54 6.66 -2.79
CA ALA A 14 4.03 5.44 -3.42
C ALA A 14 2.89 4.62 -4.05
N MET A 15 1.81 4.39 -3.30
CA MET A 15 0.65 3.66 -3.79
C MET A 15 -0.13 4.47 -4.84
N GLY A 16 -0.33 5.77 -4.60
CA GLY A 16 -0.96 6.65 -5.59
C GLY A 16 -0.23 6.64 -6.92
N PHE A 17 1.11 6.66 -6.91
CA PHE A 17 1.91 6.52 -8.12
C PHE A 17 1.69 5.16 -8.80
N ALA A 18 1.64 4.06 -8.05
CA ALA A 18 1.36 2.74 -8.61
C ALA A 18 -0.01 2.71 -9.33
N TYR A 19 -1.06 3.20 -8.67
CA TYR A 19 -2.42 3.19 -9.21
C TYR A 19 -2.66 4.19 -10.36
N LEU A 20 -2.00 5.35 -10.35
CA LEU A 20 -2.19 6.38 -11.37
C LEU A 20 -1.24 6.25 -12.57
N ALA A 21 -0.03 5.73 -12.36
CA ALA A 21 1.02 5.71 -13.37
C ALA A 21 1.38 4.29 -13.82
N VAL A 22 1.48 3.33 -12.91
CA VAL A 22 2.01 2.00 -13.21
C VAL A 22 0.90 1.08 -13.73
N TYR A 23 -0.22 0.97 -13.02
CA TYR A 23 -1.31 0.06 -13.37
C TYR A 23 -2.05 0.39 -14.68
N PRO A 24 -2.33 1.65 -15.04
CA PRO A 24 -2.96 1.97 -16.33
C PRO A 24 -2.14 1.52 -17.54
N ARG A 25 -0.81 1.54 -17.40
CA ARG A 25 0.16 1.19 -18.45
C ARG A 25 0.40 -0.32 -18.57
N MET A 26 -0.20 -1.15 -17.71
CA MET A 26 -0.07 -2.58 -17.82
C MET A 26 -0.84 -3.15 -19.02
N PRO A 27 -0.22 -4.02 -19.82
CA PRO A 27 -0.85 -4.63 -20.99
C PRO A 27 -1.97 -5.61 -20.60
N LYS A 28 -1.81 -6.33 -19.48
CA LYS A 28 -2.84 -7.16 -18.85
C LYS A 28 -3.09 -6.67 -17.43
N LYS A 29 -4.34 -6.31 -17.12
CA LYS A 29 -4.78 -5.79 -15.82
C LYS A 29 -5.47 -6.90 -15.04
N THR A 30 -4.69 -7.84 -14.52
CA THR A 30 -5.19 -8.95 -13.68
C THR A 30 -4.94 -8.64 -12.21
N ILE A 31 -5.86 -9.09 -11.34
CA ILE A 31 -5.80 -8.83 -9.89
C ILE A 31 -4.56 -9.46 -9.28
N THR A 32 -4.25 -10.70 -9.66
CA THR A 32 -3.04 -11.42 -9.21
C THR A 32 -1.77 -10.60 -9.44
N ARG A 33 -1.69 -9.87 -10.57
CA ARG A 33 -0.53 -9.04 -10.88
C ARG A 33 -0.49 -7.77 -10.05
N MET A 34 -1.64 -7.13 -9.85
CA MET A 34 -1.76 -5.96 -8.98
C MET A 34 -1.37 -6.32 -7.54
N MET A 35 -1.92 -7.40 -6.99
CA MET A 35 -1.61 -7.87 -5.64
C MET A 35 -0.12 -8.17 -5.44
N ARG A 36 0.56 -8.79 -6.43
CA ARG A 36 2.01 -9.04 -6.34
C ARG A 36 2.81 -7.73 -6.28
N ILE A 37 2.37 -6.71 -7.01
CA ILE A 37 3.06 -5.41 -7.03
C ILE A 37 2.76 -4.63 -5.75
N ASP A 38 1.51 -4.61 -5.29
CA ASP A 38 1.13 -3.99 -4.02
C ASP A 38 1.86 -4.65 -2.84
N LEU A 39 1.99 -5.99 -2.83
CA LEU A 39 2.81 -6.72 -1.84
C LEU A 39 4.29 -6.31 -1.91
N GLY A 40 4.85 -6.18 -3.11
CA GLY A 40 6.23 -5.72 -3.31
C GLY A 40 6.44 -4.30 -2.81
N ILE A 41 5.51 -3.39 -3.11
CA ILE A 41 5.54 -2.00 -2.63
C ILE A 41 5.42 -1.98 -1.10
N GLY A 42 4.50 -2.73 -0.52
CA GLY A 42 4.33 -2.85 0.93
C GLY A 42 5.60 -3.38 1.63
N ALA A 43 6.26 -4.38 1.05
CA ALA A 43 7.52 -4.90 1.56
C ALA A 43 8.64 -3.85 1.51
N VAL A 44 8.77 -3.12 0.39
CA VAL A 44 9.75 -2.02 0.25
C VAL A 44 9.46 -0.91 1.25
N LEU A 45 8.19 -0.53 1.44
CA LEU A 45 7.78 0.46 2.44
C LEU A 45 8.19 0.02 3.85
N LEU A 46 7.95 -1.23 4.23
CA LEU A 46 8.36 -1.76 5.52
C LEU A 46 9.87 -1.74 5.71
N VAL A 47 10.65 -2.09 4.68
CA VAL A 47 12.11 -2.03 4.75
C VAL A 47 12.58 -0.60 4.92
N VAL A 48 12.06 0.35 4.14
CA VAL A 48 12.44 1.77 4.22
C VAL A 48 12.07 2.36 5.57
N VAL A 49 10.85 2.14 6.07
CA VAL A 49 10.42 2.62 7.39
C VAL A 49 11.26 1.95 8.48
N GLY A 50 11.53 0.65 8.37
CA GLY A 50 12.39 -0.09 9.29
C GLY A 50 13.79 0.49 9.37
N LEU A 51 14.42 0.81 8.24
CA LEU A 51 15.74 1.47 8.21
C LEU A 51 15.73 2.84 8.89
N VAL A 52 14.61 3.56 8.84
CA VAL A 52 14.50 4.90 9.43
C VAL A 52 14.16 4.86 10.91
N TYR A 53 13.30 3.94 11.37
CA TYR A 53 12.70 3.99 12.70
C TYR A 53 13.07 2.81 13.61
N ALA A 54 13.68 1.74 13.09
CA ALA A 54 14.13 0.64 13.92
C ALA A 54 15.19 1.12 14.92
N GLY A 55 15.06 0.68 16.18
CA GLY A 55 16.00 1.02 17.25
C GLY A 55 15.86 2.45 17.82
N GLN A 56 14.98 3.30 17.28
CA GLN A 56 14.79 4.67 17.80
C GLN A 56 13.84 4.76 19.00
N GLY A 57 13.14 3.68 19.36
CA GLY A 57 12.19 3.67 20.48
C GLY A 57 10.97 4.57 20.29
N ILE A 58 10.70 5.02 19.06
CA ILE A 58 9.56 5.87 18.73
C ILE A 58 8.29 5.01 18.67
N GLY A 59 7.34 5.29 19.56
CA GLY A 59 5.98 4.75 19.47
C GLY A 59 5.19 5.49 18.40
N PHE A 60 4.37 4.75 17.65
CA PHE A 60 3.46 5.32 16.66
C PHE A 60 2.04 5.20 17.15
N SER A 61 1.26 6.27 17.07
CA SER A 61 -0.13 6.23 17.55
C SER A 61 -1.09 5.89 16.41
N LEU A 62 -1.81 4.78 16.53
CA LEU A 62 -3.12 4.66 15.89
C LEU A 62 -4.14 5.40 16.76
N ILE A 63 -5.21 5.91 16.14
CA ILE A 63 -6.22 6.84 16.72
C ILE A 63 -6.53 6.61 18.22
N PHE A 64 -6.54 5.36 18.69
CA PHE A 64 -6.84 4.99 20.08
C PHE A 64 -5.73 4.26 20.86
N PHE A 65 -4.62 3.84 20.22
CA PHE A 65 -3.58 3.06 20.88
C PHE A 65 -2.23 3.16 20.17
N ASP A 66 -1.15 3.06 20.95
CA ASP A 66 0.20 3.05 20.41
C ASP A 66 0.59 1.67 19.90
N VAL A 67 1.32 1.67 18.78
CA VAL A 67 1.80 0.49 18.10
C VAL A 67 3.25 0.65 17.69
N PRO A 68 3.96 -0.45 17.42
CA PRO A 68 5.25 -0.39 16.75
C PRO A 68 5.12 0.12 15.30
N TRP A 69 6.21 0.69 14.79
CA TRP A 69 6.31 1.25 13.44
C TRP A 69 5.83 0.28 12.35
N TRP A 70 6.15 -1.02 12.45
CA TRP A 70 5.81 -2.00 11.42
C TRP A 70 4.30 -2.21 11.31
N LEU A 71 3.60 -2.23 12.45
CA LEU A 71 2.16 -2.41 12.49
C LEU A 71 1.48 -1.13 11.99
N TYR A 72 1.98 0.03 12.40
CA TYR A 72 1.51 1.32 11.89
C TYR A 72 1.61 1.38 10.37
N THR A 73 2.77 1.05 9.79
CA THR A 73 2.99 1.06 8.34
C THR A 73 2.07 0.09 7.61
N LEU A 74 1.85 -1.12 8.12
CA LEU A 74 0.93 -2.09 7.52
C LEU A 74 -0.51 -1.57 7.50
N VAL A 75 -1.00 -1.03 8.61
CA VAL A 75 -2.37 -0.53 8.69
C VAL A 75 -2.56 0.68 7.77
N ILE A 76 -1.60 1.60 7.74
CA ILE A 76 -1.65 2.75 6.83
C ILE A 76 -1.58 2.32 5.36
N ALA A 77 -0.73 1.34 5.03
CA ALA A 77 -0.67 0.77 3.68
C ALA A 77 -2.04 0.23 3.26
N MET A 78 -2.67 -0.61 4.08
CA MET A 78 -4.01 -1.16 3.79
C MET A 78 -5.08 -0.06 3.67
N LEU A 79 -5.07 0.93 4.56
CA LEU A 79 -6.03 2.04 4.55
C LEU A 79 -5.92 2.92 3.29
N VAL A 80 -4.71 3.09 2.77
CA VAL A 80 -4.44 3.85 1.54
C VAL A 80 -4.75 2.99 0.30
N GLU A 81 -4.35 1.73 0.32
CA GLU A 81 -4.50 0.79 -0.79
C GLU A 81 -5.97 0.48 -1.08
N THR A 82 -6.75 0.18 -0.05
CA THR A 82 -8.17 -0.24 -0.19
C THR A 82 -9.01 0.73 -1.05
N PRO A 83 -9.06 2.05 -0.77
CA PRO A 83 -9.84 2.97 -1.59
C PRO A 83 -9.27 3.12 -3.00
N LEU A 84 -7.94 3.07 -3.18
CA LEU A 84 -7.31 3.11 -4.51
C LEU A 84 -7.66 1.87 -5.34
N PHE A 85 -7.62 0.69 -4.72
CA PHE A 85 -7.99 -0.58 -5.32
C PHE A 85 -9.45 -0.58 -5.78
N ILE A 86 -10.37 -0.24 -4.88
CA ILE A 86 -11.81 -0.18 -5.19
C ILE A 86 -12.08 0.83 -6.31
N TRP A 87 -11.44 2.00 -6.26
CA TRP A 87 -11.60 3.01 -7.31
C TRP A 87 -11.08 2.50 -8.66
N PHE A 88 -9.91 1.85 -8.66
CA PHE A 88 -9.25 1.40 -9.88
C PHE A 88 -9.99 0.24 -10.57
N THR A 89 -10.45 -0.75 -9.81
CA THR A 89 -11.24 -1.88 -10.32
C THR A 89 -12.55 -1.39 -10.93
N ARG A 90 -13.27 -0.49 -10.24
CA ARG A 90 -14.49 0.15 -10.76
C ARG A 90 -14.24 0.95 -12.03
N LYS A 91 -13.12 1.68 -12.11
CA LYS A 91 -12.78 2.50 -13.28
C LYS A 91 -12.45 1.67 -14.52
N HIS A 92 -11.83 0.51 -14.35
CA HIS A 92 -11.37 -0.34 -15.45
C HIS A 92 -12.27 -1.55 -15.71
N GLY A 93 -13.37 -1.71 -14.96
CA GLY A 93 -14.28 -2.85 -15.11
C GLY A 93 -13.60 -4.20 -14.83
N ILE A 94 -12.60 -4.22 -13.94
CA ILE A 94 -11.85 -5.43 -13.60
C ILE A 94 -12.74 -6.31 -12.73
N ASP A 95 -12.97 -7.55 -13.15
CA ASP A 95 -13.72 -8.51 -12.37
C ASP A 95 -12.90 -8.96 -11.15
N ILE A 96 -13.42 -8.68 -9.96
CA ILE A 96 -12.84 -9.05 -8.66
C ILE A 96 -12.85 -10.57 -8.39
N THR A 97 -13.62 -11.32 -9.15
CA THR A 97 -13.71 -12.79 -9.08
C THR A 97 -12.85 -13.52 -10.11
N ASP A 98 -12.21 -12.80 -11.03
CA ASP A 98 -11.27 -13.37 -12.02
C ASP A 98 -9.90 -13.66 -11.36
N ILE A 99 -9.90 -14.64 -10.44
CA ILE A 99 -8.70 -15.27 -9.92
C ILE A 99 -8.27 -16.34 -10.93
N ASP A 100 -7.83 -15.90 -12.10
CA ASP A 100 -7.15 -16.73 -13.11
C ASP A 100 -7.96 -17.98 -13.51
N ASP A 101 -9.01 -17.80 -14.32
CA ASP A 101 -9.48 -18.90 -15.19
C ASP A 101 -8.37 -19.19 -16.23
N ARG A 102 -7.42 -20.03 -15.81
CA ARG A 102 -6.42 -20.80 -16.58
C ARG A 102 -5.99 -20.26 -17.96
N ASP A 103 -4.72 -19.84 -18.01
CA ASP A 103 -3.78 -19.83 -19.16
C ASP A 103 -4.20 -19.13 -20.47
#